data_AF-A0A927KGD1-F1
#
_entry.id   AF-A0A927KGD1-F1
#
_cell.length_a   1.000
_cell.length_b   1.000
_cell.length_c   1.000
_cell.angle_alpha   90.00
_cell.angle_beta   90.00
_cell.angle_gamma   90.00
#
_symmetry.space_group_name_H-M   'P 1'
#
loop_
_entity.id
_entity.type
_entity.pdbx_description
1 polymer ?
#
loop_
_entity_poly.entity_id
_entity_poly.type
_entity_poly.pdbx_seq_one_letter_code
_entity_poly.pdbx_strand_id
1 'polypeptide(L)'
;MEREEPRISAPDLSDLDFRRGESRIVATPVQPALWPQIAAGVFLALLAHSIVTGLYVRWEAKRVTDELNAQMAKETAALERQLRDIEVQIPSPQAVRQRERPIPPAPLQDGERCIKGQRFQRVENGWVHVPRLPC
;
A
#
# COMPACT_ATOMS: atom_id res chain seq x y z
N MET A 1 45.32 -33.68 103.46
CA MET A 1 45.83 -32.89 102.33
C MET A 1 44.71 -32.82 101.31
N GLU A 2 44.16 -31.62 101.13
CA GLU A 2 42.98 -31.37 100.28
C GLU A 2 43.38 -31.37 98.80
N ARG A 3 42.46 -31.85 97.94
CA ARG A 3 42.68 -31.97 96.50
C ARG A 3 42.20 -30.69 95.82
N GLU A 4 43.12 -29.92 95.24
CA GLU A 4 42.80 -28.75 94.43
C GLU A 4 42.35 -29.16 93.02
N GLU A 5 41.21 -28.65 92.58
CA GLU A 5 40.70 -28.83 91.22
C GLU A 5 41.23 -27.74 90.28
N PRO A 6 41.61 -28.09 89.03
CA PRO A 6 42.16 -27.13 88.08
C PRO A 6 41.07 -26.17 87.60
N ARG A 7 41.26 -24.87 87.86
CA ARG A 7 40.41 -23.81 87.31
C ARG A 7 40.95 -23.39 85.94
N ILE A 8 40.09 -23.47 84.92
CA ILE A 8 40.39 -22.93 83.59
C ILE A 8 40.19 -21.42 83.67
N SER A 9 41.29 -20.68 83.76
CA SER A 9 41.28 -19.23 83.70
C SER A 9 40.87 -18.74 82.31
N ALA A 10 40.13 -17.63 82.25
CA ALA A 10 39.72 -17.02 80.99
C ALA A 10 40.96 -16.68 80.14
N PRO A 11 40.92 -16.91 78.81
CA PRO A 11 42.05 -16.64 77.95
C PRO A 11 42.42 -15.16 78.00
N ASP A 12 43.69 -14.88 78.24
CA ASP A 12 44.22 -13.52 78.26
C ASP A 12 44.27 -12.98 76.84
N LEU A 13 43.39 -12.04 76.53
CA LEU A 13 43.25 -11.42 75.21
C LEU A 13 44.24 -10.26 75.00
N SER A 14 45.10 -9.97 75.97
CA SER A 14 46.07 -8.87 75.88
C SER A 14 47.22 -9.13 74.91
N ASP A 15 47.43 -10.38 74.49
CA ASP A 15 48.43 -10.80 73.49
C ASP A 15 47.91 -10.74 72.03
N LEU A 16 46.64 -10.34 71.81
CA LEU A 16 46.09 -10.20 70.46
C LEU A 16 46.44 -8.84 69.86
N ASP A 17 47.68 -8.71 69.38
CA ASP A 17 48.09 -7.60 68.54
C ASP A 17 47.51 -7.77 67.13
N PHE A 18 46.37 -7.10 66.88
CA PHE A 18 45.79 -7.01 65.54
C PHE A 18 46.71 -6.14 64.67
N ARG A 19 47.62 -6.80 63.96
CA ARG A 19 48.40 -6.18 62.90
C ARG A 19 47.43 -5.47 61.94
N ARG A 20 47.33 -4.13 62.01
CA ARG A 20 46.70 -3.31 60.96
C ARG A 20 47.57 -3.44 59.72
N GLY A 21 47.48 -4.59 59.06
CA GLY A 21 47.86 -4.67 57.67
C GLY A 21 46.90 -3.76 56.94
N GLU A 22 47.42 -2.68 56.35
CA GLU A 22 46.74 -2.08 55.21
C GLU A 22 46.43 -3.23 54.26
N SER A 23 45.15 -3.60 54.18
CA SER A 23 44.66 -4.51 53.17
C SER A 23 44.86 -3.80 51.85
N ARG A 24 46.05 -3.94 51.27
CA ARG A 24 46.32 -3.50 49.91
C ARG A 24 45.40 -4.35 49.05
N ILE A 25 44.26 -3.79 48.67
CA ILE A 25 43.35 -4.41 47.73
C ILE A 25 44.15 -4.55 46.44
N VAL A 26 44.68 -5.74 46.21
CA VAL A 26 45.23 -6.12 44.93
C VAL A 26 44.03 -6.12 44.01
N ALA A 27 43.92 -5.10 43.16
CA ALA A 27 42.91 -5.06 42.11
C ALA A 27 43.12 -6.29 41.24
N THR A 28 42.30 -7.31 41.45
CA THR A 28 42.21 -8.44 40.52
C THR A 28 41.86 -7.86 39.15
N PRO A 29 42.61 -8.17 38.09
CA PRO A 29 42.25 -7.71 36.76
C PRO A 29 40.84 -8.20 36.47
N VAL A 30 39.90 -7.26 36.32
CA VAL A 30 38.53 -7.55 35.90
C VAL A 30 38.65 -8.20 34.53
N GLN A 31 38.46 -9.52 34.46
CA GLN A 31 38.45 -10.21 33.18
C GLN A 31 37.39 -9.53 32.30
N PRO A 32 37.73 -9.15 31.06
CA PRO A 32 36.75 -8.53 30.19
C PRO A 32 35.59 -9.51 30.03
N ALA A 33 34.39 -9.08 30.39
CA ALA A 33 33.21 -9.91 30.25
C ALA A 33 33.11 -10.34 28.79
N LEU A 34 33.13 -11.65 28.53
CA LEU A 34 33.09 -12.23 27.19
C LEU A 34 31.72 -11.97 26.52
N TRP A 35 30.66 -11.92 27.32
CA TRP A 35 29.28 -11.73 26.87
C TRP A 35 29.02 -10.46 26.04
N PRO A 36 29.46 -9.24 26.44
CA PRO A 36 29.29 -8.05 25.61
C PRO A 36 30.01 -8.16 24.27
N GLN A 37 31.14 -8.88 24.17
CA GLN A 37 31.84 -9.09 22.89
C GLN A 37 31.04 -10.00 21.97
N ILE A 38 30.50 -11.10 22.52
CA ILE A 38 29.63 -12.02 21.78
C ILE A 38 28.37 -11.28 21.30
N ALA A 39 27.72 -10.52 22.18
CA ALA A 39 26.52 -9.74 21.85
C ALA A 39 26.80 -8.70 20.75
N ALA A 40 27.93 -7.99 20.83
CA ALA A 40 28.34 -7.05 19.79
C ALA A 40 28.58 -7.75 18.44
N GLY A 41 29.22 -8.92 18.45
CA GLY A 41 29.43 -9.72 17.24
C GLY A 41 28.12 -10.14 16.57
N VAL A 42 27.17 -10.68 17.34
CA VAL A 42 25.85 -11.08 16.84
C VAL A 42 25.08 -9.89 16.29
N PHE A 43 25.09 -8.76 17.01
CA PHE A 43 24.43 -7.53 16.57
C PHE A 43 24.98 -7.04 15.23
N LEU A 44 26.31 -6.97 15.08
CA LEU A 44 26.96 -6.55 13.83
C LEU A 44 26.66 -7.52 12.68
N ALA A 45 26.65 -8.82 12.94
CA ALA A 45 26.30 -9.82 11.93
C ALA A 45 24.86 -9.66 11.45
N LEU A 46 23.90 -9.47 12.36
CA LEU A 46 22.50 -9.24 12.03
C LEU A 46 22.29 -7.91 11.29
N LEU A 47 23.00 -6.86 11.70
CA LEU A 47 22.96 -5.56 11.05
C LEU A 47 23.49 -5.64 9.61
N ALA A 48 24.64 -6.28 9.42
CA ALA A 48 25.20 -6.52 8.08
C ALA A 48 24.24 -7.36 7.22
N HIS A 49 23.68 -8.43 7.78
CA HIS A 49 22.71 -9.27 7.09
C HIS A 49 21.48 -8.47 6.66
N SER A 50 20.90 -7.66 7.56
CA SER A 50 19.73 -6.82 7.26
C SER A 50 20.01 -5.78 6.19
N ILE A 51 21.22 -5.20 6.15
CA ILE A 51 21.61 -4.25 5.11
C ILE A 51 21.71 -4.96 3.76
N VAL A 52 22.38 -6.12 3.71
CA VAL A 52 22.57 -6.88 2.48
C VAL A 52 21.23 -7.34 1.91
N THR A 53 20.37 -7.95 2.73
CA THR A 53 19.06 -8.42 2.27
C THR A 53 18.16 -7.26 1.86
N GLY A 54 18.15 -6.16 2.62
CA GLY A 54 17.38 -4.96 2.28
C GLY A 54 17.81 -4.32 0.97
N LEU A 55 19.11 -4.21 0.71
CA LEU A 55 19.64 -3.70 -0.55
C LEU A 55 19.35 -4.65 -1.71
N TYR A 56 19.47 -5.96 -1.50
CA TYR A 56 19.18 -6.98 -2.51
C TYR A 56 17.73 -6.91 -2.97
N VAL A 57 16.77 -6.92 -2.03
CA VAL A 57 15.34 -6.83 -2.33
C VAL A 57 15.01 -5.53 -3.06
N ARG A 58 15.59 -4.41 -2.62
CA ARG A 58 15.38 -3.11 -3.28
C ARG A 58 15.94 -3.07 -4.69
N TRP A 59 17.05 -3.77 -4.95
CA TRP A 59 17.65 -3.86 -6.27
C TRP A 59 16.79 -4.72 -7.21
N GLU A 60 16.33 -5.88 -6.76
CA GLU A 60 15.41 -6.71 -7.55
C GLU A 60 14.08 -6.01 -7.83
N ALA A 61 13.49 -5.34 -6.83
CA ALA A 61 12.26 -4.59 -7.01
C ALA A 61 12.39 -3.53 -8.10
N LYS A 62 13.52 -2.79 -8.14
CA LYS A 62 13.79 -1.82 -9.20
C LYS A 62 13.83 -2.45 -10.58
N ARG A 63 14.53 -3.60 -10.73
CA ARG A 63 14.63 -4.31 -12.01
C ARG A 63 13.26 -4.72 -12.54
N VAL A 64 12.43 -5.32 -11.69
CA VAL A 64 11.08 -5.73 -12.06
C VAL A 64 10.20 -4.54 -12.42
N THR A 65 10.26 -3.45 -11.66
CA THR A 65 9.48 -2.25 -11.96
C THR A 65 9.92 -1.58 -13.27
N ASP A 66 11.22 -1.58 -13.59
CA ASP A 66 11.73 -0.97 -14.81
C ASP A 66 11.26 -1.76 -16.05
N GLU A 67 11.30 -3.09 -15.98
CA GLU A 67 10.80 -3.96 -17.04
C GLU A 67 9.29 -3.81 -17.24
N LEU A 68 8.52 -3.79 -16.14
CA LEU A 68 7.07 -3.61 -16.19
C LEU A 68 6.70 -2.22 -16.74
N ASN A 69 7.40 -1.17 -16.31
CA ASN A 69 7.19 0.18 -16.82
C ASN A 69 7.50 0.27 -18.32
N ALA A 70 8.56 -0.40 -18.79
CA ALA A 70 8.90 -0.42 -20.21
C ALA A 70 7.84 -1.16 -21.06
N GLN A 71 7.23 -2.23 -20.51
CA GLN A 71 6.12 -2.93 -21.17
C GLN A 71 4.84 -2.07 -21.19
N MET A 72 4.46 -1.54 -20.03
CA MET A 72 3.32 -0.61 -19.89
C MET A 72 3.43 0.56 -20.87
N ALA A 73 4.61 1.20 -20.98
CA ALA A 73 4.83 2.33 -21.89
C ALA A 73 4.63 1.96 -23.37
N LYS A 74 4.96 0.73 -23.78
CA LYS A 74 4.74 0.25 -25.14
C LYS A 74 3.26 0.01 -25.41
N GLU A 75 2.56 -0.61 -24.46
CA GLU A 75 1.14 -0.90 -24.58
C GLU A 75 0.30 0.39 -24.55
N THR A 76 0.61 1.34 -23.67
CA THR A 76 -0.08 2.64 -23.64
C THR A 76 0.12 3.42 -24.93
N ALA A 77 1.33 3.43 -25.48
CA ALA A 77 1.60 4.05 -26.77
C ALA A 77 0.87 3.36 -27.94
N ALA A 78 0.71 2.03 -27.89
CA ALA A 78 -0.07 1.30 -28.88
C ALA A 78 -1.57 1.60 -28.78
N LEU A 79 -2.11 1.63 -27.55
CA LEU A 79 -3.50 1.97 -27.29
C LEU A 79 -3.82 3.42 -27.68
N GLU A 80 -2.92 4.35 -27.39
CA GLU A 80 -3.10 5.76 -27.77
C GLU A 80 -3.18 5.93 -29.29
N ARG A 81 -2.37 5.19 -30.06
CA ARG A 81 -2.48 5.18 -31.53
C ARG A 81 -3.83 4.65 -32.00
N GLN A 82 -4.28 3.52 -31.42
CA GLN A 82 -5.59 2.95 -31.74
C GLN A 82 -6.74 3.93 -31.42
N LEU A 83 -6.66 4.63 -30.27
CA LEU A 83 -7.67 5.63 -29.90
C LEU A 83 -7.70 6.80 -30.88
N ARG A 84 -6.54 7.30 -31.33
CA ARG A 84 -6.48 8.35 -32.37
C ARG A 84 -7.07 7.87 -33.69
N ASP A 85 -6.80 6.64 -34.10
CA ASP A 85 -7.36 6.08 -35.33
C ASP A 85 -8.89 5.94 -35.26
N ILE A 86 -9.43 5.58 -34.09
CA ILE A 86 -10.87 5.51 -33.84
C ILE A 86 -11.48 6.92 -33.84
N GLU A 87 -10.85 7.89 -33.19
CA GLU A 87 -11.34 9.28 -33.13
C GLU A 87 -11.46 9.90 -34.52
N VAL A 88 -10.54 9.61 -35.43
CA VAL A 88 -10.61 10.05 -36.84
C VAL A 88 -11.74 9.34 -37.60
N GLN A 89 -12.08 8.10 -37.24
CA GLN A 89 -13.10 7.30 -37.92
C GLN A 89 -14.53 7.53 -37.40
N ILE A 90 -14.71 8.12 -36.22
CA ILE A 90 -16.05 8.45 -35.72
C ILE A 90 -16.52 9.73 -36.43
N PRO A 91 -17.51 9.65 -37.34
CA PRO A 91 -18.07 10.87 -37.92
C PRO A 91 -18.64 11.73 -36.80
N SER A 92 -18.22 13.00 -36.77
CA SER A 92 -18.74 14.01 -35.85
C SER A 92 -20.27 13.89 -35.73
N PRO A 93 -20.84 13.87 -34.51
CA PRO A 93 -22.28 13.75 -34.31
C PRO A 93 -23.08 14.91 -34.96
N GLN A 94 -22.41 15.97 -35.41
CA GLN A 94 -23.01 17.04 -36.21
C GLN A 94 -23.36 16.60 -37.63
N ALA A 95 -22.63 15.64 -38.23
CA ALA A 95 -22.90 15.14 -39.58
C ALA A 95 -24.14 14.24 -39.64
N VAL A 96 -24.47 13.56 -38.53
CA VAL A 96 -25.65 12.67 -38.45
C VAL A 96 -26.95 13.46 -38.30
N ARG A 97 -26.92 14.65 -37.68
CA ARG A 97 -28.11 15.50 -37.51
C ARG A 97 -28.55 16.25 -38.77
N GLN A 98 -27.73 16.32 -39.82
CA GLN A 98 -28.07 17.06 -41.05
C GLN A 98 -28.87 16.25 -42.08
N ARG A 99 -29.24 14.98 -41.81
CA ARG A 99 -29.95 14.12 -42.77
C ARG A 99 -31.43 13.89 -42.51
N GLU A 100 -32.01 14.46 -41.45
CA GLU A 100 -33.47 14.51 -41.31
C GLU A 100 -34.01 15.71 -42.10
N ARG A 101 -34.25 15.50 -43.39
CA ARG A 101 -35.06 16.45 -44.17
C ARG A 101 -36.46 16.48 -43.55
N PRO A 102 -37.02 17.65 -43.19
CA PRO A 102 -38.40 17.72 -42.75
C PRO A 102 -39.32 17.24 -43.87
N ILE A 103 -40.06 16.17 -43.61
CA ILE A 103 -41.09 15.66 -44.53
C ILE A 103 -42.17 16.75 -44.61
N PRO A 104 -42.50 17.27 -45.82
CA PRO A 104 -43.53 18.28 -45.95
C PRO A 104 -44.89 17.71 -45.47
N PRO A 105 -45.71 18.51 -44.77
CA PRO A 105 -46.99 18.03 -44.26
C PRO A 105 -47.89 17.61 -45.43
N ALA A 106 -48.27 16.34 -45.47
CA ALA A 106 -49.25 15.85 -46.45
C ALA A 106 -50.63 16.45 -46.15
N PRO A 107 -51.51 16.65 -47.14
CA PRO A 107 -52.89 17.06 -46.88
C PRO A 107 -53.60 16.06 -45.93
N LEU A 108 -54.57 16.54 -45.16
CA LEU A 108 -55.40 15.67 -44.32
C LEU A 108 -56.29 14.81 -45.20
N GLN A 109 -56.34 13.50 -44.91
CA GLN A 109 -57.26 12.58 -45.58
C GLN A 109 -58.60 12.49 -44.82
N ASP A 110 -59.63 11.97 -45.48
CA ASP A 110 -60.96 11.82 -44.87
C ASP A 110 -60.89 10.94 -43.61
N GLY A 111 -61.39 11.46 -42.49
CA GLY A 111 -61.31 10.80 -41.18
C GLY A 111 -60.03 11.07 -40.40
N GLU A 112 -59.12 11.91 -40.91
CA GLU A 112 -57.97 12.44 -40.16
C GLU A 112 -58.26 13.84 -39.58
N ARG A 113 -57.64 14.15 -38.43
CA ARG A 113 -57.63 15.52 -37.88
C ARG A 113 -56.27 15.87 -37.32
N CYS A 114 -55.92 17.15 -37.41
CA CYS A 114 -54.73 17.71 -36.78
C CYS A 114 -55.10 18.33 -35.43
N ILE A 115 -54.44 17.92 -34.35
CA ILE A 115 -54.59 18.54 -33.04
C ILE A 115 -53.20 18.86 -32.52
N LYS A 116 -52.91 20.15 -32.26
CA LYS A 116 -51.62 20.61 -31.71
C LYS A 116 -50.39 20.13 -32.51
N GLY A 117 -50.48 20.11 -33.84
CA GLY A 117 -49.40 19.66 -34.73
C GLY A 117 -49.21 18.14 -34.80
N GLN A 118 -50.14 17.38 -34.21
CA GLN A 118 -50.16 15.92 -34.24
C GLN A 118 -51.34 15.42 -35.07
N ARG A 119 -51.10 14.42 -35.93
CA ARG A 119 -52.13 13.80 -36.77
C ARG A 119 -52.82 12.67 -36.01
N PHE A 120 -54.14 12.68 -36.04
CA PHE A 120 -54.99 11.65 -35.44
C PHE A 120 -55.92 11.06 -36.51
N GLN A 121 -56.04 9.73 -36.53
CA GLN A 121 -56.96 9.01 -37.41
C GLN A 121 -58.17 8.51 -36.60
N ARG A 122 -59.38 8.66 -37.16
CA ARG A 122 -60.60 8.13 -36.56
C ARG A 122 -60.64 6.61 -36.72
N VAL A 123 -60.84 5.91 -35.62
CA VAL A 123 -61.10 4.47 -35.56
C VAL A 123 -62.46 4.23 -34.91
N GLU A 124 -63.01 3.02 -35.02
CA GLU A 124 -64.34 2.67 -34.50
C GLU A 124 -64.52 3.02 -33.01
N ASN A 125 -63.44 2.95 -32.23
CA ASN A 125 -63.44 3.21 -30.78
C ASN A 125 -62.73 4.50 -30.36
N GLY A 126 -62.43 5.43 -31.28
CA GLY A 126 -61.83 6.72 -30.92
C GLY A 126 -60.84 7.30 -31.92
N TRP A 127 -59.77 7.91 -31.42
CA TRP A 127 -58.74 8.59 -32.22
C TRP A 127 -57.36 8.01 -31.89
N VAL A 128 -56.61 7.60 -32.92
CA VAL A 128 -55.27 7.05 -32.78
C VAL A 128 -54.26 8.04 -33.35
N HIS A 129 -53.18 8.28 -32.60
CA HIS A 129 -52.08 9.15 -33.02
C HIS A 129 -51.24 8.47 -34.11
N VAL A 130 -50.99 9.16 -35.23
CA VAL A 130 -50.17 8.68 -36.35
C VAL A 130 -48.80 9.35 -36.28
N PRO A 131 -47.75 8.67 -35.76
CA PRO A 131 -46.51 9.33 -35.34
C PRO A 131 -45.59 9.81 -36.47
N ARG A 132 -45.89 9.48 -37.73
CA ARG A 132 -44.93 9.63 -38.84
C ARG A 132 -45.15 10.86 -39.73
N LEU A 133 -46.24 11.62 -39.54
CA LEU A 133 -46.58 12.73 -40.42
C LEU A 133 -46.94 13.97 -39.59
N PRO A 134 -46.13 15.04 -39.64
CA PRO A 134 -46.54 16.32 -39.09
C PRO A 134 -47.76 16.85 -39.84
N CYS A 135 -48.58 17.59 -39.10
CA CYS A 135 -49.51 18.59 -39.60
C CYS A 135 -49.06 19.94 -39.00
#